data_AF-A0A6L6PKN2-F1
#
_entry.id   AF-A0A6L6PKN2-F1
#
_cell.length_a   1.000
_cell.length_b   1.000
_cell.length_c   1.000
_cell.angle_alpha   90.00
_cell.angle_beta   90.00
_cell.angle_gamma   90.00
#
_symmetry.space_group_name_H-M   'P 1'
#
loop_
_entity.id
_entity.type
_entity.pdbx_description
1 polymer ?
#
loop_
_entity_poly.entity_id
_entity_poly.type
_entity_poly.pdbx_seq_one_letter_code
_entity_poly.pdbx_strand_id
1 'polypeptide(L)'
;MPIQVYLDSSDYSKLTDPRGVSDQLLSIKERLLSWSKSGEVTFRFSAAHIIEMSPVESKAEHAAEARAEFLSELCGLNTLIPFDELTLAELKRYASNEPNLKIDAYSDKGNWFPSLGEGIFSVLGEDRLSPSNFLPKLEGLSRDARRKAEREIFKNGKLREEAKRKILAEADDAIRAILAQFPMRKQDADVLVRYMVGDATKAKADNAFYASLRDPNWMMQWFRNQRDPMMPIIEWLRAPARRLQASMVTASNASQQLRKVYKDNGSNSIPPELSAKAREEMRLRWLQSISISIMEAKQVAAPPFDLTRIQDLAPGFCTGISVSNDTLWASASENPRESMPSDFVDAVHSMYAPYVDVYRTDAFMTPLVSKYVKSRGTVVVGKITSLIETIEFCLQRPR
;
A
#
# COMPACT_ATOMS: atom_id res chain seq x y z
N MET A 1 9.05 21.86 11.62
CA MET A 1 8.54 20.51 11.28
C MET A 1 9.64 19.77 10.52
N PRO A 2 9.84 18.47 10.74
CA PRO A 2 10.84 17.68 10.00
C PRO A 2 10.53 17.62 8.51
N ILE A 3 11.56 17.42 7.67
CA ILE A 3 11.37 17.18 6.24
C ILE A 3 10.67 15.85 6.03
N GLN A 4 9.65 15.82 5.17
CA GLN A 4 9.00 14.58 4.76
C GLN A 4 9.68 14.03 3.50
N VAL A 5 10.22 12.82 3.57
CA VAL A 5 10.94 12.19 2.45
C VAL A 5 10.29 10.87 2.09
N TYR A 6 10.06 10.66 0.80
CA TYR A 6 9.58 9.40 0.23
C TYR A 6 10.65 8.81 -0.68
N LEU A 7 11.07 7.58 -0.41
CA LEU A 7 11.97 6.82 -1.26
C LEU A 7 11.19 5.88 -2.16
N ASP A 8 11.79 5.47 -3.27
CA ASP A 8 11.24 4.45 -4.15
C ASP A 8 11.71 3.05 -3.70
N SER A 9 10.97 1.99 -4.03
CA SER A 9 11.32 0.61 -3.63
C SER A 9 12.67 0.15 -4.20
N SER A 10 13.04 0.68 -5.37
CA SER A 10 14.36 0.43 -5.97
C SER A 10 15.52 1.02 -5.15
N ASP A 11 15.29 2.05 -4.32
CA ASP A 11 16.33 2.60 -3.44
C ASP A 11 16.70 1.63 -2.33
N TYR A 12 15.70 1.04 -1.68
CA TYR A 12 15.94 0.02 -0.65
C TYR A 12 16.73 -1.14 -1.25
N SER A 13 16.34 -1.58 -2.45
CA SER A 13 17.05 -2.64 -3.16
C SER A 13 18.52 -2.29 -3.41
N LYS A 14 18.84 -1.07 -3.85
CA LYS A 14 20.22 -0.59 -4.07
C LYS A 14 21.01 -0.44 -2.77
N LEU A 15 20.39 0.08 -1.72
CA LEU A 15 21.03 0.36 -0.43
C LEU A 15 21.23 -0.89 0.44
N THR A 16 20.60 -2.01 0.08
CA THR A 16 20.73 -3.28 0.83
C THR A 16 21.33 -4.43 0.02
N ASP A 17 21.61 -4.28 -1.27
CA ASP A 17 22.23 -5.36 -2.06
C ASP A 17 23.72 -5.51 -1.69
N PRO A 18 24.13 -6.64 -1.08
CA PRO A 18 25.52 -6.85 -0.69
C PRO A 18 26.47 -6.95 -1.90
N ARG A 19 25.96 -7.21 -3.11
CA ARG A 19 26.77 -7.32 -4.33
C ARG A 19 26.95 -6.00 -5.06
N GLY A 20 26.08 -5.02 -4.78
CA GLY A 20 25.99 -3.76 -5.51
C GLY A 20 26.31 -2.52 -4.68
N VAL A 21 26.54 -2.68 -3.38
CA VAL A 21 26.87 -1.59 -2.46
C VAL A 21 28.28 -1.05 -2.76
N SER A 22 28.36 0.22 -3.16
CA SER A 22 29.60 0.99 -3.20
C SER A 22 29.78 1.78 -1.91
N ASP A 23 30.99 2.26 -1.63
CA ASP A 23 31.27 3.16 -0.49
C ASP A 23 30.36 4.39 -0.49
N GLN A 24 30.01 4.89 -1.69
CA GLN A 24 29.06 5.99 -1.85
C GLN A 24 27.66 5.61 -1.38
N LEU A 25 27.16 4.42 -1.75
CA LEU A 25 25.82 3.97 -1.32
C LEU A 25 25.77 3.68 0.18
N LEU A 26 26.87 3.18 0.77
CA LEU A 26 26.99 3.03 2.23
C LEU A 26 26.93 4.37 2.94
N SER A 27 27.69 5.36 2.47
CA SER A 27 27.67 6.72 3.02
C SER A 27 26.28 7.35 2.91
N ILE A 28 25.58 7.16 1.78
CA ILE A 28 24.19 7.59 1.63
C ILE A 28 23.31 6.89 2.67
N LYS A 29 23.36 5.56 2.78
CA LYS A 29 22.57 4.79 3.74
C LYS A 29 22.76 5.29 5.18
N GLU A 30 24.02 5.43 5.61
CA GLU A 30 24.38 5.91 6.94
C GLU A 30 23.85 7.31 7.22
N ARG A 31 23.95 8.20 6.23
CA ARG A 31 23.45 9.57 6.35
C ARG A 31 21.92 9.62 6.47
N LEU A 32 21.20 8.83 5.67
CA LEU A 32 19.74 8.73 5.77
C LEU A 32 19.30 8.22 7.15
N LEU A 33 19.96 7.19 7.68
CA LEU A 33 19.70 6.66 9.03
C LEU A 33 20.02 7.69 10.12
N SER A 34 21.11 8.45 9.97
CA SER A 34 21.48 9.51 10.90
C SER A 34 20.40 10.59 10.99
N TRP A 35 19.85 11.05 9.85
CA TRP A 35 18.76 12.03 9.84
C TRP A 35 17.44 11.50 10.38
N SER A 36 17.13 10.23 10.12
CA SER A 36 15.96 9.59 10.74
C SER A 36 16.10 9.57 12.27
N LYS A 37 17.27 9.17 12.78
CA LYS A 37 17.57 9.11 14.21
C LYS A 37 17.60 10.48 14.89
N SER A 38 18.05 11.53 14.21
CA SER A 38 18.05 12.90 14.75
C SER A 38 16.66 13.55 14.75
N GLY A 39 15.71 13.02 13.97
CA GLY A 39 14.38 13.58 13.80
C GLY A 39 14.34 14.84 12.93
N GLU A 40 15.42 15.18 12.23
CA GLU A 40 15.45 16.28 11.24
C GLU A 40 14.65 15.93 9.99
N VAL A 41 14.60 14.64 9.66
CA VAL A 41 13.91 14.09 8.49
C VAL A 41 13.02 12.92 8.91
N THR A 42 11.78 12.95 8.47
CA THR A 42 10.82 11.84 8.58
C THR A 42 10.73 11.14 7.24
N PHE A 43 11.32 9.95 7.16
CA PHE A 43 11.14 9.07 6.01
C PHE A 43 9.81 8.32 6.13
N ARG A 44 9.04 8.27 5.05
CA ARG A 44 7.75 7.58 5.02
C ARG A 44 7.73 6.50 3.95
N PHE A 45 7.11 5.37 4.27
CA PHE A 45 6.76 4.33 3.31
C PHE A 45 5.25 4.25 3.11
N SER A 46 4.82 3.40 2.18
CA SER A 46 3.40 3.19 1.85
C SER A 46 3.13 1.71 1.58
N ALA A 47 1.87 1.33 1.38
CA ALA A 47 1.48 -0.04 1.03
C ALA A 47 2.23 -0.59 -0.18
N ALA A 48 2.50 0.26 -1.17
CA ALA A 48 3.15 -0.14 -2.41
C ALA A 48 4.55 -0.72 -2.15
N HIS A 49 5.32 -0.13 -1.23
CA HIS A 49 6.62 -0.67 -0.81
C HIS A 49 6.52 -2.09 -0.29
N ILE A 50 5.55 -2.36 0.58
CA ILE A 50 5.38 -3.69 1.20
C ILE A 50 4.99 -4.71 0.13
N ILE A 51 4.11 -4.34 -0.78
CA ILE A 51 3.67 -5.20 -1.88
C ILE A 51 4.84 -5.55 -2.81
N GLU A 52 5.70 -4.59 -3.15
CA GLU A 52 6.86 -4.81 -4.03
C GLU A 52 8.03 -5.55 -3.36
N MET A 53 8.21 -5.36 -2.05
CA MET A 53 9.22 -6.10 -1.30
C MET A 53 8.81 -7.55 -1.08
N SER A 54 7.51 -7.85 -1.10
CA SER A 54 6.99 -9.19 -0.85
C SER A 54 7.60 -10.21 -1.83
N PRO A 55 8.25 -11.28 -1.35
CA PRO A 55 8.87 -12.25 -2.23
C PRO A 55 7.83 -12.92 -3.13
N VAL A 56 8.12 -12.98 -4.43
CA VAL A 56 7.32 -13.73 -5.42
C VAL A 56 7.90 -15.15 -5.59
N GLU A 57 9.21 -15.29 -5.40
CA GLU A 57 9.93 -16.55 -5.51
C GLU A 57 10.84 -16.76 -4.29
N SER A 58 11.04 -18.02 -3.89
CA SER A 58 11.82 -18.38 -2.70
C SER A 58 13.28 -17.92 -2.76
N LYS A 59 13.86 -17.77 -3.97
CA LYS A 59 15.25 -17.31 -4.15
C LYS A 59 15.45 -15.84 -3.77
N ALA A 60 14.38 -15.05 -3.64
CA ALA A 60 14.44 -13.62 -3.35
C ALA A 60 14.18 -13.27 -1.87
N GLU A 61 14.01 -14.28 -0.99
CA GLU A 61 13.60 -14.10 0.40
C GLU A 61 14.58 -13.23 1.21
N HIS A 62 15.88 -13.54 1.18
CA HIS A 62 16.87 -12.75 1.92
C HIS A 62 16.96 -11.28 1.46
N ALA A 63 16.79 -11.04 0.16
CA ALA A 63 16.76 -9.68 -0.37
C ALA A 63 15.48 -8.93 0.05
N ALA A 64 14.34 -9.62 0.17
CA ALA A 64 13.11 -9.03 0.71
C ALA A 64 13.27 -8.67 2.20
N GLU A 65 13.87 -9.55 3.01
CA GLU A 65 14.12 -9.31 4.43
C GLU A 65 15.06 -8.14 4.66
N ALA A 66 16.20 -8.09 3.96
CA ALA A 66 17.15 -6.98 4.08
C ALA A 66 16.53 -5.62 3.72
N ARG A 67 15.69 -5.58 2.68
CA ARG A 67 14.95 -4.37 2.27
C ARG A 67 13.94 -3.94 3.34
N ALA A 68 13.19 -4.88 3.91
CA ALA A 68 12.20 -4.57 4.93
C ALA A 68 12.82 -4.21 6.29
N GLU A 69 13.93 -4.83 6.65
CA GLU A 69 14.73 -4.43 7.82
C GLU A 69 15.21 -2.98 7.68
N PHE A 70 15.83 -2.64 6.54
CA PHE A 70 16.27 -1.27 6.31
C PHE A 70 15.11 -0.27 6.24
N LEU A 71 13.99 -0.64 5.61
CA LEU A 71 12.78 0.20 5.60
C LEU A 71 12.24 0.42 7.02
N SER A 72 12.25 -0.60 7.87
CA SER A 72 11.82 -0.49 9.27
C SER A 72 12.78 0.38 10.09
N GLU A 73 14.09 0.25 9.89
CA GLU A 73 15.09 1.08 10.58
C GLU A 73 14.98 2.55 10.15
N LEU A 74 14.77 2.79 8.84
CA LEU A 74 14.74 4.14 8.28
C LEU A 74 13.43 4.87 8.59
N CYS A 75 12.29 4.21 8.43
CA CYS A 75 10.98 4.85 8.56
C CYS A 75 10.31 4.63 9.93
N GLY A 76 10.67 3.57 10.66
CA GLY A 76 9.95 3.17 11.86
C GLY A 76 8.46 2.92 11.56
N LEU A 77 7.58 3.60 12.31
CA LEU A 77 6.12 3.55 12.11
C LEU A 77 5.59 4.68 11.21
N ASN A 78 6.48 5.48 10.61
CA ASN A 78 6.06 6.60 9.77
C ASN A 78 5.64 6.08 8.39
N THR A 79 4.34 6.11 8.13
CA THR A 79 3.76 5.71 6.85
C THR A 79 2.98 6.86 6.23
N LEU A 80 2.69 6.70 4.96
CA LEU A 80 1.56 7.34 4.30
C LEU A 80 0.35 6.43 4.43
N ILE A 81 -0.83 7.04 4.43
CA ILE A 81 -2.10 6.29 4.46
C ILE A 81 -2.28 5.44 3.19
N PRO A 82 -3.14 4.42 3.20
CA PRO A 82 -3.45 3.63 2.01
C PRO A 82 -3.94 4.51 0.84
N PHE A 83 -3.55 4.17 -0.38
CA PHE A 83 -3.83 5.00 -1.56
C PHE A 83 -5.32 5.13 -1.86
N ASP A 84 -6.12 4.11 -1.52
CA ASP A 84 -7.57 4.12 -1.67
C ASP A 84 -8.25 5.05 -0.66
N GLU A 85 -7.74 5.10 0.58
CA GLU A 85 -8.16 6.08 1.58
C GLU A 85 -7.77 7.50 1.19
N LEU A 86 -6.53 7.70 0.71
CA LEU A 86 -6.08 8.99 0.20
C LEU A 86 -6.96 9.49 -0.94
N THR A 87 -7.19 8.62 -1.93
CA THR A 87 -8.05 8.94 -3.09
C THR A 87 -9.45 9.30 -2.65
N LEU A 88 -10.04 8.52 -1.73
CA LEU A 88 -11.39 8.79 -1.25
C LEU A 88 -11.47 10.10 -0.46
N ALA A 89 -10.48 10.39 0.39
CA ALA A 89 -10.43 11.65 1.14
C ALA A 89 -10.34 12.86 0.20
N GLU A 90 -9.50 12.76 -0.83
CA GLU A 90 -9.35 13.76 -1.89
C GLU A 90 -10.63 13.97 -2.70
N LEU A 91 -11.26 12.89 -3.14
CA LEU A 91 -12.50 12.98 -3.93
C LEU A 91 -13.67 13.48 -3.09
N LYS A 92 -13.74 13.15 -1.79
CA LYS A 92 -14.71 13.74 -0.87
C LYS A 92 -14.49 15.25 -0.72
N ARG A 93 -13.24 15.69 -0.57
CA ARG A 93 -12.90 17.13 -0.53
C ARG A 93 -13.30 17.84 -1.83
N TYR A 94 -13.03 17.21 -2.97
CA TYR A 94 -13.45 17.71 -4.27
C TYR A 94 -14.98 17.81 -4.39
N ALA A 95 -15.71 16.78 -3.93
CA ALA A 95 -17.16 16.73 -3.95
C ALA A 95 -17.83 17.76 -3.03
N SER A 96 -17.29 17.97 -1.83
CA SER A 96 -17.79 18.97 -0.88
C SER A 96 -17.38 20.40 -1.24
N ASN A 97 -16.43 20.58 -2.17
CA ASN A 97 -15.85 21.88 -2.53
C ASN A 97 -15.26 22.61 -1.31
N GLU A 98 -14.59 21.87 -0.42
CA GLU A 98 -14.00 22.41 0.82
C GLU A 98 -12.46 22.50 0.69
N PRO A 99 -11.91 23.59 0.13
CA PRO A 99 -10.45 23.74 -0.04
C PRO A 99 -9.67 23.69 1.28
N ASN A 100 -10.32 24.06 2.38
CA ASN A 100 -9.71 24.08 3.71
C ASN A 100 -9.79 22.72 4.43
N LEU A 101 -10.48 21.72 3.86
CA LEU A 101 -10.51 20.38 4.45
C LEU A 101 -9.11 19.78 4.36
N LYS A 102 -8.47 19.62 5.53
CA LYS A 102 -7.14 19.04 5.63
C LYS A 102 -7.24 17.53 5.35
N ILE A 103 -6.42 17.06 4.44
CA ILE A 103 -6.21 15.62 4.22
C ILE A 103 -4.99 15.23 5.03
N ASP A 104 -5.18 14.29 5.95
CA ASP A 104 -4.08 13.69 6.69
C ASP A 104 -3.51 12.53 5.89
N ALA A 105 -2.53 12.82 5.03
CA ALA A 105 -1.89 11.80 4.19
C ALA A 105 -0.92 10.91 4.99
N TYR A 106 -0.70 11.20 6.27
CA TYR A 106 0.32 10.58 7.11
C TYR A 106 -0.29 9.65 8.16
N SER A 107 0.47 8.63 8.54
CA SER A 107 0.20 7.87 9.76
C SER A 107 1.51 7.62 10.49
N ASP A 108 1.62 8.08 11.72
CA ASP A 108 2.77 7.80 12.59
C ASP A 108 2.54 6.53 13.44
N LYS A 109 1.52 5.74 13.07
CA LYS A 109 1.12 4.49 13.72
C LYS A 109 1.38 3.26 12.84
N GLY A 110 2.00 3.43 11.68
CA GLY A 110 2.28 2.33 10.75
C GLY A 110 1.03 1.80 10.03
N ASN A 111 -0.05 2.59 9.94
CA ASN A 111 -1.27 2.16 9.26
C ASN A 111 -1.12 2.34 7.73
N TRP A 112 -0.29 1.49 7.12
CA TRP A 112 -0.06 1.49 5.66
C TRP A 112 -1.07 0.60 4.90
N PHE A 113 -1.82 -0.24 5.61
CA PHE A 113 -2.75 -1.22 5.04
C PHE A 113 -4.19 -0.67 4.98
N PRO A 114 -5.03 -1.10 4.03
CA PRO A 114 -6.40 -0.60 3.91
C PRO A 114 -7.21 -0.74 5.20
N SER A 115 -8.16 0.17 5.45
CA SER A 115 -9.08 0.04 6.57
C SER A 115 -9.83 -1.30 6.52
N LEU A 116 -9.84 -2.00 7.67
CA LEU A 116 -10.62 -3.22 7.85
C LEU A 116 -12.09 -2.93 8.18
N GLY A 117 -12.59 -1.70 8.03
CA GLY A 117 -13.95 -1.36 8.47
C GLY A 117 -14.10 -1.57 9.98
N GLU A 118 -14.93 -2.53 10.40
CA GLU A 118 -15.24 -2.81 11.82
C GLU A 118 -14.16 -3.58 12.59
N GLY A 119 -12.95 -3.69 12.03
CA GLY A 119 -11.78 -4.29 12.67
C GLY A 119 -11.40 -5.64 12.08
N ILE A 120 -10.60 -6.42 12.81
CA ILE A 120 -10.13 -7.73 12.34
C ILE A 120 -11.29 -8.65 11.95
N PHE A 121 -12.43 -8.54 12.63
CA PHE A 121 -13.61 -9.39 12.46
C PHE A 121 -14.29 -9.28 11.08
N SER A 122 -14.13 -8.16 10.37
CA SER A 122 -14.68 -8.05 9.01
C SER A 122 -13.88 -8.89 8.00
N VAL A 123 -12.57 -9.03 8.24
CA VAL A 123 -11.66 -9.80 7.39
C VAL A 123 -11.72 -11.28 7.75
N LEU A 124 -11.89 -11.58 9.03
CA LEU A 124 -11.93 -12.95 9.52
C LEU A 124 -13.32 -13.58 9.41
N GLY A 125 -14.38 -12.77 9.42
CA GLY A 125 -15.72 -13.21 9.75
C GLY A 125 -15.83 -13.47 11.26
N GLU A 126 -16.87 -12.92 11.90
CA GLU A 126 -17.11 -13.09 13.34
C GLU A 126 -17.11 -14.56 13.76
N ASP A 127 -17.64 -15.43 12.89
CA ASP A 127 -17.71 -16.87 13.14
C ASP A 127 -16.33 -17.51 13.27
N ARG A 128 -15.32 -17.08 12.50
CA ARG A 128 -13.99 -17.71 12.51
C ARG A 128 -13.20 -17.49 13.79
N LEU A 129 -13.50 -16.42 14.53
CA LEU A 129 -12.94 -16.15 15.86
C LEU A 129 -13.87 -16.60 16.99
N SER A 130 -14.99 -17.27 16.68
CA SER A 130 -15.84 -17.83 17.71
C SER A 130 -15.10 -18.94 18.47
N PRO A 131 -15.20 -18.99 19.83
CA PRO A 131 -14.66 -20.10 20.61
C PRO A 131 -15.14 -21.48 20.12
N SER A 132 -16.31 -21.57 19.49
CA SER A 132 -16.86 -22.82 18.95
C SER A 132 -16.00 -23.44 17.85
N ASN A 133 -15.28 -22.63 17.06
CA ASN A 133 -14.47 -23.12 15.94
C ASN A 133 -13.10 -23.65 16.39
N PHE A 134 -12.71 -23.39 17.63
CA PHE A 134 -11.48 -23.88 18.24
C PHE A 134 -11.77 -24.96 19.29
N LEU A 135 -13.00 -25.48 19.28
CA LEU A 135 -13.42 -26.63 20.06
C LEU A 135 -13.68 -27.78 19.07
N PRO A 136 -12.65 -28.60 18.74
CA PRO A 136 -12.77 -29.72 17.80
C PRO A 136 -13.94 -30.66 18.12
N LYS A 137 -14.35 -30.69 19.39
CA LYS A 137 -15.48 -31.47 19.90
C LYS A 137 -16.84 -31.07 19.34
N LEU A 138 -17.01 -29.91 18.70
CA LEU A 138 -18.29 -29.48 18.14
C LEU A 138 -18.46 -29.83 16.66
N GLU A 139 -17.38 -30.15 15.95
CA GLU A 139 -17.42 -30.59 14.56
C GLU A 139 -17.89 -32.05 14.46
N GLY A 140 -18.80 -32.34 13.52
CA GLY A 140 -19.34 -33.69 13.33
C GLY A 140 -20.41 -34.13 14.34
N LEU A 141 -20.73 -33.32 15.35
CA LEU A 141 -21.83 -33.61 16.29
C LEU A 141 -23.20 -33.40 15.65
N SER A 142 -24.17 -34.24 16.05
CA SER A 142 -25.58 -34.01 15.73
C SER A 142 -26.07 -32.67 16.34
N ARG A 143 -27.14 -32.10 15.78
CA ARG A 143 -27.69 -30.80 16.22
C ARG A 143 -28.00 -30.76 17.73
N ASP A 144 -28.48 -31.86 18.29
CA ASP A 144 -28.82 -31.96 19.71
C ASP A 144 -27.58 -32.13 20.59
N ALA A 145 -26.59 -32.91 20.14
CA ALA A 145 -25.31 -33.03 20.83
C ALA A 145 -24.54 -31.69 20.84
N ARG A 146 -24.59 -30.94 19.74
CA ARG A 146 -24.04 -29.59 19.64
C ARG A 146 -24.68 -28.63 20.63
N ARG A 147 -26.02 -28.60 20.70
CA ARG A 147 -26.76 -27.77 21.68
C ARG A 147 -26.45 -28.13 23.13
N LYS A 148 -26.29 -29.42 23.42
CA LYS A 148 -25.92 -29.89 24.77
C LYS A 148 -24.51 -29.44 25.14
N ALA A 149 -23.54 -29.64 24.24
CA ALA A 149 -22.17 -29.18 24.42
C ALA A 149 -22.10 -27.65 24.55
N GLU A 150 -22.84 -26.89 23.74
CA GLU A 150 -22.94 -25.42 23.87
C GLU A 150 -23.46 -25.00 25.25
N ARG A 151 -24.45 -25.69 25.84
CA ARG A 151 -24.95 -25.38 27.19
C ARG A 151 -23.96 -25.72 28.31
N GLU A 152 -23.11 -26.72 28.10
CA GLU A 152 -22.03 -27.10 29.03
C GLU A 152 -20.87 -26.10 28.96
N ILE A 153 -20.61 -25.55 27.77
CA ILE A 153 -19.47 -24.66 27.49
C ILE A 153 -19.80 -23.20 27.78
N PHE A 154 -21.03 -22.76 27.48
CA PHE A 154 -21.48 -21.39 27.62
C PHE A 154 -22.53 -21.22 28.74
N LYS A 155 -22.49 -20.07 29.42
CA LYS A 155 -23.50 -19.60 30.36
C LYS A 155 -23.75 -18.11 30.08
N ASN A 156 -24.99 -17.75 29.76
CA ASN A 156 -25.38 -16.37 29.40
C ASN A 156 -24.52 -15.76 28.28
N GLY A 157 -24.20 -16.55 27.24
CA GLY A 157 -23.36 -16.10 26.12
C GLY A 157 -21.87 -15.96 26.44
N LYS A 158 -21.43 -16.27 27.67
CA LYS A 158 -20.01 -16.25 28.07
C LYS A 158 -19.49 -17.67 28.31
N LEU A 159 -18.21 -17.89 28.07
CA LEU A 159 -17.55 -19.15 28.40
C LEU A 159 -17.54 -19.40 29.91
N ARG A 160 -17.85 -20.62 30.32
CA ARG A 160 -17.66 -21.05 31.72
C ARG A 160 -16.18 -21.17 32.03
N GLU A 161 -15.80 -20.95 33.30
CA GLU A 161 -14.40 -20.98 33.76
C GLU A 161 -13.68 -22.32 33.50
N GLU A 162 -14.40 -23.45 33.51
CA GLU A 162 -13.82 -24.75 33.15
C GLU A 162 -13.51 -24.84 31.64
N ALA A 163 -14.38 -24.28 30.79
CA ALA A 163 -14.16 -24.22 29.35
C ALA A 163 -13.03 -23.26 28.99
N LYS A 164 -12.96 -22.09 29.66
CA LYS A 164 -11.83 -21.16 29.51
C LYS A 164 -10.49 -21.83 29.84
N ARG A 165 -10.41 -22.52 30.97
CA ARG A 165 -9.19 -23.25 31.37
C ARG A 165 -8.77 -24.30 30.36
N LYS A 166 -9.72 -25.02 29.74
CA LYS A 166 -9.42 -26.00 28.68
C LYS A 166 -8.90 -25.33 27.41
N ILE A 167 -9.53 -24.25 26.95
CA ILE A 167 -9.07 -23.48 25.78
C ILE A 167 -7.67 -22.89 26.04
N LEU A 168 -7.43 -22.37 27.24
CA LEU A 168 -6.11 -21.85 27.63
C LEU A 168 -5.06 -22.96 27.79
N ALA A 169 -5.45 -24.16 28.21
CA ALA A 169 -4.55 -25.31 28.24
C ALA A 169 -4.17 -25.81 26.83
N GLU A 170 -5.06 -25.60 25.85
CA GLU A 170 -4.84 -25.87 24.42
C GLU A 170 -4.42 -24.61 23.64
N ALA A 171 -3.99 -23.54 24.34
CA ALA A 171 -3.72 -22.25 23.72
C ALA A 171 -2.65 -22.31 22.63
N ASP A 172 -1.64 -23.17 22.77
CA ASP A 172 -0.59 -23.32 21.75
C ASP A 172 -1.15 -23.87 20.42
N ASP A 173 -2.17 -24.73 20.44
CA ASP A 173 -2.82 -25.21 19.21
C ASP A 173 -3.67 -24.13 18.56
N ALA A 174 -4.44 -23.38 19.36
CA ALA A 174 -5.21 -22.24 18.87
C ALA A 174 -4.29 -21.15 18.27
N ILE A 175 -3.17 -20.85 18.94
CA ILE A 175 -2.15 -19.93 18.45
C ILE A 175 -1.57 -20.44 17.14
N ARG A 176 -1.17 -21.72 17.04
CA ARG A 176 -0.67 -22.31 15.79
C ARG A 176 -1.67 -22.15 14.64
N ALA A 177 -2.96 -22.39 14.89
CA ALA A 177 -4.02 -22.24 13.89
C ALA A 177 -4.19 -20.78 13.41
N ILE A 178 -4.07 -19.81 14.33
CA ILE A 178 -4.08 -18.36 14.01
C ILE A 178 -2.85 -18.00 13.17
N LEU A 179 -1.66 -18.40 13.60
CA LEU A 179 -0.38 -18.09 12.92
C LEU A 179 -0.29 -18.70 11.51
N ALA A 180 -0.95 -19.84 11.30
CA ALA A 180 -1.04 -20.47 9.99
C ALA A 180 -1.87 -19.64 8.98
N GLN A 181 -2.82 -18.84 9.47
CA GLN A 181 -3.76 -18.09 8.62
C GLN A 181 -3.45 -16.59 8.56
N PHE A 182 -2.80 -16.04 9.59
CA PHE A 182 -2.64 -14.60 9.76
C PHE A 182 -1.19 -14.19 9.98
N PRO A 183 -0.79 -13.02 9.46
CA PRO A 183 0.54 -12.43 9.62
C PRO A 183 0.70 -11.85 11.02
N MET A 184 0.62 -12.71 12.03
CA MET A 184 0.68 -12.32 13.44
C MET A 184 1.90 -12.89 14.13
N ARG A 185 2.48 -12.16 15.07
CA ARG A 185 3.49 -12.70 15.99
C ARG A 185 2.81 -13.56 17.05
N LYS A 186 3.58 -14.47 17.66
CA LYS A 186 3.06 -15.35 18.73
C LYS A 186 2.43 -14.54 19.88
N GLN A 187 3.08 -13.48 20.34
CA GLN A 187 2.53 -12.66 21.42
C GLN A 187 1.23 -11.93 21.05
N ASP A 188 1.07 -11.56 19.78
CA ASP A 188 -0.12 -10.85 19.31
C ASP A 188 -1.29 -11.84 19.12
N ALA A 189 -1.00 -13.06 18.64
CA ALA A 189 -1.96 -14.15 18.56
C ALA A 189 -2.48 -14.60 19.94
N ASP A 190 -1.63 -14.58 20.98
CA ASP A 190 -2.05 -14.84 22.36
C ASP A 190 -3.14 -13.85 22.84
N VAL A 191 -3.04 -12.57 22.44
CA VAL A 191 -4.06 -11.56 22.76
C VAL A 191 -5.40 -11.90 22.10
N LEU A 192 -5.39 -12.45 20.88
CA LEU A 192 -6.61 -12.93 20.22
C LEU A 192 -7.21 -14.11 20.97
N VAL A 193 -6.40 -15.09 21.39
CA VAL A 193 -6.90 -16.23 22.19
C VAL A 193 -7.53 -15.74 23.49
N ARG A 194 -6.89 -14.78 24.18
CA ARG A 194 -7.45 -14.14 25.38
C ARG A 194 -8.76 -13.40 25.10
N TYR A 195 -8.86 -12.73 23.96
CA TYR A 195 -10.11 -12.08 23.55
C TYR A 195 -11.23 -13.11 23.35
N MET A 196 -10.94 -14.23 22.71
CA MET A 196 -11.92 -15.28 22.47
C MET A 196 -12.46 -15.89 23.77
N VAL A 197 -11.61 -16.04 24.79
CA VAL A 197 -12.07 -16.49 26.12
C VAL A 197 -12.72 -15.40 26.98
N GLY A 198 -12.76 -14.16 26.48
CA GLY A 198 -13.37 -13.00 27.13
C GLY A 198 -12.47 -12.26 28.12
N ASP A 199 -11.16 -12.54 28.12
CA ASP A 199 -10.17 -11.95 29.02
C ASP A 199 -9.44 -10.74 28.39
N ALA A 200 -9.65 -10.48 27.09
CA ALA A 200 -9.24 -9.25 26.43
C ALA A 200 -10.43 -8.55 25.74
N THR A 201 -10.33 -7.23 25.58
CA THR A 201 -11.34 -6.41 24.90
C THR A 201 -11.14 -6.42 23.39
N LYS A 202 -12.19 -6.15 22.60
CA LYS A 202 -12.12 -6.03 21.13
C LYS A 202 -10.98 -5.10 20.68
N ALA A 203 -10.87 -3.91 21.29
CA ALA A 203 -9.81 -2.95 20.97
C ALA A 203 -8.37 -3.48 21.20
N LYS A 204 -8.17 -4.38 22.18
CA LYS A 204 -6.87 -5.00 22.43
C LYS A 204 -6.55 -6.05 21.37
N ALA A 205 -7.54 -6.85 20.98
CA ALA A 205 -7.44 -7.81 19.88
C ALA A 205 -7.13 -7.11 18.55
N ASP A 206 -7.88 -6.07 18.20
CA ASP A 206 -7.63 -5.26 17.00
C ASP A 206 -6.22 -4.68 17.02
N ASN A 207 -5.81 -4.06 18.13
CA ASN A 207 -4.47 -3.47 18.22
C ASN A 207 -3.35 -4.51 18.13
N ALA A 208 -3.51 -5.70 18.73
CA ALA A 208 -2.54 -6.78 18.62
C ALA A 208 -2.40 -7.26 17.18
N PHE A 209 -3.52 -7.43 16.47
CA PHE A 209 -3.51 -7.77 15.04
C PHE A 209 -2.78 -6.72 14.21
N TYR A 210 -3.12 -5.45 14.39
CA TYR A 210 -2.46 -4.36 13.68
C TYR A 210 -0.99 -4.22 14.05
N ALA A 211 -0.59 -4.52 15.29
CA ALA A 211 0.80 -4.43 15.72
C ALA A 211 1.75 -5.34 14.93
N SER A 212 1.26 -6.50 14.48
CA SER A 212 2.03 -7.37 13.58
C SER A 212 2.06 -6.85 12.14
N LEU A 213 0.94 -6.35 11.62
CA LEU A 213 0.87 -5.76 10.27
C LEU A 213 1.74 -4.49 10.12
N ARG A 214 1.87 -3.70 11.19
CA ARG A 214 2.64 -2.46 11.23
C ARG A 214 4.15 -2.66 11.10
N ASP A 215 4.66 -3.88 11.23
CA ASP A 215 6.09 -4.19 11.11
C ASP A 215 6.40 -4.82 9.73
N PRO A 216 7.03 -4.06 8.82
CA PRO A 216 7.46 -4.56 7.52
C PRO A 216 8.39 -5.77 7.59
N ASN A 217 9.31 -5.82 8.56
CA ASN A 217 10.25 -6.92 8.71
C ASN A 217 9.50 -8.21 9.07
N TRP A 218 8.59 -8.13 10.05
CA TRP A 218 7.71 -9.24 10.38
C TRP A 218 6.88 -9.70 9.19
N MET A 219 6.32 -8.77 8.42
CA MET A 219 5.53 -9.09 7.22
C MET A 219 6.33 -9.89 6.18
N MET A 220 7.59 -9.51 5.91
CA MET A 220 8.44 -10.25 4.96
C MET A 220 8.78 -11.65 5.47
N GLN A 221 9.11 -11.78 6.76
CA GLN A 221 9.37 -13.08 7.38
C GLN A 221 8.14 -13.99 7.32
N TRP A 222 6.94 -13.42 7.52
CA TRP A 222 5.70 -14.17 7.38
C TRP A 222 5.46 -14.58 5.93
N PHE A 223 5.59 -13.69 4.94
CA PHE A 223 5.43 -14.03 3.53
C PHE A 223 6.35 -15.17 3.08
N ARG A 224 7.60 -15.19 3.57
CA ARG A 224 8.55 -16.29 3.32
C ARG A 224 8.00 -17.65 3.78
N ASN A 225 7.41 -17.68 4.97
CA ASN A 225 6.96 -18.93 5.57
C ASN A 225 5.62 -19.43 4.99
N GLN A 226 4.91 -18.60 4.23
CA GLN A 226 3.64 -18.96 3.60
C GLN A 226 3.86 -19.48 2.18
N ARG A 227 3.58 -20.78 1.99
CA ARG A 227 3.70 -21.44 0.68
C ARG A 227 2.48 -21.23 -0.23
N ASP A 228 1.36 -20.77 0.33
CA ASP A 228 0.12 -20.57 -0.42
C ASP A 228 -0.11 -19.08 -0.76
N PRO A 229 0.06 -18.68 -2.03
CA PRO A 229 -0.18 -17.31 -2.48
C PRO A 229 -1.68 -16.91 -2.46
N MET A 230 -2.61 -17.85 -2.21
CA MET A 230 -4.06 -17.63 -2.26
C MET A 230 -4.71 -17.32 -0.90
N MET A 231 -3.89 -17.02 0.11
CA MET A 231 -4.41 -16.62 1.43
C MET A 231 -5.26 -15.33 1.31
N PRO A 232 -6.47 -15.27 1.88
CA PRO A 232 -7.38 -14.13 1.75
C PRO A 232 -6.74 -12.78 2.10
N ILE A 233 -5.78 -12.75 3.02
CA ILE A 233 -5.07 -11.53 3.41
C ILE A 233 -4.07 -11.06 2.34
N ILE A 234 -3.42 -11.98 1.63
CA ILE A 234 -2.52 -11.67 0.51
C ILE A 234 -3.34 -11.16 -0.67
N GLU A 235 -4.46 -11.82 -0.95
CA GLU A 235 -5.41 -11.38 -1.97
C GLU A 235 -5.95 -10.00 -1.63
N TRP A 236 -6.37 -9.77 -0.39
CA TRP A 236 -6.85 -8.47 0.08
C TRP A 236 -5.80 -7.35 -0.08
N LEU A 237 -4.54 -7.60 0.27
CA LEU A 237 -3.46 -6.63 0.09
C LEU A 237 -3.14 -6.35 -1.39
N ARG A 238 -3.21 -7.37 -2.26
CA ARG A 238 -2.74 -7.27 -3.66
C ARG A 238 -3.84 -7.04 -4.70
N ALA A 239 -5.11 -7.34 -4.39
CA ALA A 239 -6.22 -7.29 -5.34
C ALA A 239 -6.47 -5.88 -5.92
N PRO A 240 -6.42 -4.79 -5.12
CA PRO A 240 -6.56 -3.44 -5.66
C PRO A 240 -5.49 -3.10 -6.71
N ALA A 241 -4.22 -3.40 -6.41
CA ALA A 241 -3.10 -3.16 -7.32
C ALA A 241 -3.20 -4.00 -8.61
N ARG A 242 -3.52 -5.30 -8.50
CA ARG A 242 -3.67 -6.20 -9.66
C ARG A 242 -4.79 -5.77 -10.61
N ARG A 243 -5.93 -5.34 -10.08
CA ARG A 243 -7.07 -4.88 -10.91
C ARG A 243 -6.68 -3.65 -11.74
N LEU A 244 -6.03 -2.68 -11.11
CA LEU A 244 -5.62 -1.46 -11.82
C LEU A 244 -4.48 -1.74 -12.83
N GLN A 245 -3.52 -2.60 -12.46
CA GLN A 245 -2.47 -3.07 -13.36
C GLN A 245 -3.05 -3.76 -14.61
N ALA A 246 -4.01 -4.67 -14.44
CA ALA A 246 -4.62 -5.40 -15.56
C ALA A 246 -5.29 -4.43 -16.57
N SER A 247 -6.04 -3.44 -16.08
CA SER A 247 -6.67 -2.43 -16.94
C SER A 247 -5.65 -1.62 -17.74
N MET A 248 -4.51 -1.27 -17.13
CA MET A 248 -3.45 -0.50 -17.80
C MET A 248 -2.68 -1.31 -18.83
N VAL A 249 -2.39 -2.58 -18.55
CA VAL A 249 -1.75 -3.50 -19.52
C VAL A 249 -2.65 -3.66 -20.75
N THR A 250 -3.95 -3.81 -20.56
CA THR A 250 -4.91 -3.84 -21.68
C THR A 250 -4.85 -2.55 -22.51
N ALA A 251 -4.80 -1.38 -21.86
CA ALA A 251 -4.70 -0.09 -22.56
C ALA A 251 -3.36 0.09 -23.32
N SER A 252 -2.25 -0.36 -22.72
CA SER A 252 -0.91 -0.36 -23.35
C SER A 252 -0.87 -1.23 -24.60
N ASN A 253 -1.33 -2.47 -24.49
CA ASN A 253 -1.36 -3.40 -25.61
C ASN A 253 -2.23 -2.88 -26.77
N ALA A 254 -3.40 -2.31 -26.47
CA ALA A 254 -4.25 -1.69 -27.48
C ALA A 254 -3.56 -0.53 -28.21
N SER A 255 -2.83 0.32 -27.47
CA SER A 255 -2.11 1.47 -28.02
C SER A 255 -0.94 1.05 -28.92
N GLN A 256 -0.18 0.03 -28.49
CA GLN A 256 0.91 -0.54 -29.28
C GLN A 256 0.40 -1.21 -30.56
N GLN A 257 -0.72 -1.95 -30.49
CA GLN A 257 -1.34 -2.57 -31.65
C GLN A 257 -1.82 -1.54 -32.67
N LEU A 258 -2.49 -0.48 -32.21
CA LEU A 258 -2.93 0.61 -33.10
C LEU A 258 -1.75 1.21 -33.85
N ARG A 259 -0.65 1.48 -33.15
CA ARG A 259 0.55 2.02 -33.79
C ARG A 259 1.18 1.07 -34.81
N LYS A 260 1.23 -0.23 -34.49
CA LYS A 260 1.74 -1.24 -35.42
C LYS A 260 0.95 -1.20 -36.74
N VAL A 261 -0.38 -1.12 -36.68
CA VAL A 261 -1.25 -1.01 -37.87
C VAL A 261 -0.91 0.23 -38.72
N TYR A 262 -0.68 1.39 -38.10
CA TYR A 262 -0.30 2.61 -38.83
C TYR A 262 1.08 2.51 -39.49
N LYS A 263 2.06 1.90 -38.79
CA LYS A 263 3.40 1.67 -39.31
C LYS A 263 3.36 0.70 -40.50
N ASP A 264 2.59 -0.38 -40.39
CA ASP A 264 2.44 -1.39 -41.43
C ASP A 264 1.74 -0.82 -42.69
N ASN A 265 0.89 0.21 -42.51
CA ASN A 265 0.24 0.95 -43.59
C ASN A 265 1.09 2.10 -44.18
N GLY A 266 2.38 2.19 -43.84
CA GLY A 266 3.31 3.17 -44.42
C GLY A 266 3.18 4.60 -43.86
N SER A 267 2.40 4.81 -42.80
CA SER A 267 2.40 6.10 -42.11
C SER A 267 3.59 6.17 -41.15
N ASN A 268 4.54 7.06 -41.45
CA ASN A 268 5.60 7.43 -40.51
C ASN A 268 5.16 8.51 -39.50
N SER A 269 3.93 9.01 -39.61
CA SER A 269 3.38 10.01 -38.69
C SER A 269 2.76 9.34 -37.46
N ILE A 270 2.87 10.01 -36.30
CA ILE A 270 2.15 9.63 -35.08
C ILE A 270 0.65 9.64 -35.42
N PRO A 271 -0.08 8.53 -35.21
CA PRO A 271 -1.53 8.50 -35.40
C PRO A 271 -2.19 9.71 -34.72
N PRO A 272 -3.22 10.34 -35.30
CA PRO A 272 -3.95 11.42 -34.64
C PRO A 272 -4.44 11.03 -33.23
N GLU A 273 -4.78 9.76 -33.04
CA GLU A 273 -5.17 9.15 -31.75
C GLU A 273 -4.01 9.07 -30.74
N LEU A 274 -2.77 9.24 -31.20
CA LEU A 274 -1.54 9.32 -30.41
C LEU A 274 -0.93 10.75 -30.41
N SER A 275 -1.68 11.77 -30.84
CA SER A 275 -1.29 13.18 -30.75
C SER A 275 -1.28 13.74 -29.31
N ALA A 276 -0.57 14.85 -29.07
CA ALA A 276 -0.57 15.52 -27.76
C ALA A 276 -1.98 15.94 -27.29
N LYS A 277 -2.87 16.26 -28.24
CA LYS A 277 -4.28 16.56 -27.97
C LYS A 277 -5.04 15.30 -27.52
N ALA A 278 -4.88 14.18 -28.24
CA ALA A 278 -5.50 12.92 -27.86
C ALA A 278 -5.01 12.42 -26.49
N ARG A 279 -3.72 12.62 -26.18
CA ARG A 279 -3.16 12.33 -24.84
C ARG A 279 -3.90 13.09 -23.75
N GLU A 280 -4.10 14.39 -23.98
CA GLU A 280 -4.76 15.26 -23.01
C GLU A 280 -6.24 14.89 -22.87
N GLU A 281 -6.95 14.64 -23.97
CA GLU A 281 -8.34 14.18 -23.95
C GLU A 281 -8.49 12.82 -23.26
N MET A 282 -7.53 11.90 -23.42
CA MET A 282 -7.52 10.63 -22.69
C MET A 282 -7.33 10.86 -21.19
N ARG A 283 -6.36 11.70 -20.81
CA ARG A 283 -6.10 12.07 -19.41
C ARG A 283 -7.34 12.66 -18.74
N LEU A 284 -8.02 13.60 -19.41
CA LEU A 284 -9.24 14.22 -18.90
C LEU A 284 -10.37 13.21 -18.75
N ARG A 285 -10.57 12.35 -19.75
CA ARG A 285 -11.57 11.27 -19.68
C ARG A 285 -11.28 10.31 -18.53
N TRP A 286 -10.03 9.94 -18.30
CA TRP A 286 -9.64 9.06 -17.18
C TRP A 286 -9.89 9.72 -15.83
N LEU A 287 -9.47 10.98 -15.66
CA LEU A 287 -9.73 11.73 -14.43
C LEU A 287 -11.23 11.78 -14.14
N GLN A 288 -12.04 12.07 -15.15
CA GLN A 288 -13.50 12.14 -15.02
C GLN A 288 -14.12 10.77 -14.73
N SER A 289 -13.84 9.75 -15.55
CA SER A 289 -14.48 8.44 -15.42
C SER A 289 -14.10 7.74 -14.13
N ILE A 290 -12.81 7.73 -13.78
CA ILE A 290 -12.32 7.06 -12.58
C ILE A 290 -12.82 7.77 -11.32
N SER A 291 -12.83 9.11 -11.29
CA SER A 291 -13.35 9.84 -10.14
C SER A 291 -14.84 9.58 -9.92
N ILE A 292 -15.65 9.61 -10.99
CA ILE A 292 -17.08 9.27 -10.92
C ILE A 292 -17.27 7.83 -10.41
N SER A 293 -16.58 6.85 -11.01
CA SER A 293 -16.73 5.45 -10.60
C SER A 293 -16.34 5.21 -9.14
N ILE A 294 -15.27 5.85 -8.65
CA ILE A 294 -14.87 5.73 -7.23
C ILE A 294 -15.90 6.40 -6.32
N MET A 295 -16.38 7.59 -6.67
CA MET A 295 -17.38 8.31 -5.89
C MET A 295 -18.69 7.52 -5.81
N GLU A 296 -19.18 7.00 -6.94
CA GLU A 296 -20.38 6.15 -6.99
C GLU A 296 -20.23 4.89 -6.14
N ALA A 297 -19.12 4.15 -6.28
CA ALA A 297 -18.83 2.95 -5.50
C ALA A 297 -18.76 3.21 -3.99
N LYS A 298 -18.45 4.46 -3.59
CA LYS A 298 -18.37 4.89 -2.19
C LYS A 298 -19.56 5.75 -1.76
N GLN A 299 -20.61 5.82 -2.58
CA GLN A 299 -21.84 6.58 -2.31
C GLN A 299 -21.57 8.07 -1.99
N VAL A 300 -20.57 8.64 -2.65
CA VAL A 300 -20.26 10.08 -2.62
C VAL A 300 -20.94 10.72 -3.83
N ALA A 301 -21.70 11.79 -3.62
CA ALA A 301 -22.33 12.52 -4.71
C ALA A 301 -21.27 13.18 -5.60
N ALA A 302 -21.23 12.82 -6.89
CA ALA A 302 -20.27 13.38 -7.83
C ALA A 302 -20.72 14.78 -8.29
N PRO A 303 -19.92 15.84 -8.09
CA PRO A 303 -20.24 17.16 -8.65
C PRO A 303 -19.94 17.17 -10.16
N PRO A 304 -20.40 18.21 -10.90
CA PRO A 304 -19.94 18.44 -12.26
C PRO A 304 -18.41 18.43 -12.34
N PHE A 305 -17.85 17.79 -13.37
CA PHE A 305 -16.40 17.66 -13.52
C PHE A 305 -15.76 19.02 -13.83
N ASP A 306 -14.78 19.40 -13.01
CA ASP A 306 -13.97 20.60 -13.17
C ASP A 306 -12.50 20.22 -12.97
N LEU A 307 -11.72 20.37 -14.05
CA LEU A 307 -10.31 20.00 -14.08
C LEU A 307 -9.46 20.81 -13.10
N THR A 308 -9.66 22.12 -13.04
CA THR A 308 -8.85 23.00 -12.19
C THR A 308 -9.13 22.66 -10.73
N ARG A 309 -10.42 22.53 -10.40
CA ARG A 309 -10.85 22.20 -9.04
C ARG A 309 -10.37 20.82 -8.60
N ILE A 310 -10.43 19.79 -9.46
CA ILE A 310 -9.96 18.45 -9.08
C ILE A 310 -8.43 18.42 -8.93
N GLN A 311 -7.68 19.16 -9.75
CA GLN A 311 -6.22 19.28 -9.59
C GLN A 311 -5.84 19.95 -8.26
N ASP A 312 -6.64 20.93 -7.82
CA ASP A 312 -6.41 21.63 -6.56
C ASP A 312 -6.82 20.80 -5.34
N LEU A 313 -7.98 20.16 -5.39
CA LEU A 313 -8.62 19.47 -4.27
C LEU A 313 -8.30 17.96 -4.19
N ALA A 314 -7.77 17.36 -5.25
CA ALA A 314 -7.39 15.95 -5.29
C ALA A 314 -6.00 15.73 -5.95
N PRO A 315 -4.94 16.38 -5.43
CA PRO A 315 -3.64 16.41 -6.09
C PRO A 315 -2.97 15.05 -6.26
N GLY A 316 -3.07 14.16 -5.28
CA GLY A 316 -2.50 12.81 -5.32
C GLY A 316 -3.16 11.95 -6.39
N PHE A 317 -4.49 11.90 -6.40
CA PHE A 317 -5.30 11.27 -7.43
C PHE A 317 -4.95 11.82 -8.81
N CYS A 318 -4.95 13.14 -8.98
CA CYS A 318 -4.59 13.77 -10.24
C CYS A 318 -3.17 13.44 -10.70
N THR A 319 -2.21 13.42 -9.77
CA THR A 319 -0.82 13.06 -10.07
C THR A 319 -0.73 11.62 -10.53
N GLY A 320 -1.27 10.66 -9.77
CA GLY A 320 -1.22 9.23 -10.11
C GLY A 320 -1.85 8.91 -11.46
N ILE A 321 -3.03 9.46 -11.75
CA ILE A 321 -3.70 9.26 -13.04
C ILE A 321 -2.93 9.92 -14.19
N SER A 322 -2.44 11.14 -13.98
CA SER A 322 -1.73 11.87 -15.04
C SER A 322 -0.35 11.27 -15.34
N VAL A 323 0.35 10.78 -14.31
CA VAL A 323 1.59 10.00 -14.45
C VAL A 323 1.33 8.68 -15.16
N SER A 324 0.29 7.92 -14.75
CA SER A 324 -0.09 6.68 -15.46
C SER A 324 -0.34 6.92 -16.95
N ASN A 325 -1.09 7.98 -17.27
CA ASN A 325 -1.38 8.37 -18.65
C ASN A 325 -0.11 8.74 -19.43
N ASP A 326 0.78 9.54 -18.85
CA ASP A 326 2.01 9.95 -19.52
C ASP A 326 2.99 8.78 -19.69
N THR A 327 3.07 7.85 -18.73
CA THR A 327 3.87 6.63 -18.84
C THR A 327 3.35 5.71 -19.93
N LEU A 328 2.03 5.47 -19.97
CA LEU A 328 1.36 4.74 -21.05
C LEU A 328 1.68 5.39 -22.41
N TRP A 329 1.64 6.71 -22.48
CA TRP A 329 1.92 7.44 -23.72
C TRP A 329 3.38 7.33 -24.15
N ALA A 330 4.33 7.35 -23.19
CA ALA A 330 5.74 7.15 -23.48
C ALA A 330 5.98 5.78 -24.14
N SER A 331 5.27 4.74 -23.70
CA SER A 331 5.29 3.41 -24.32
C SER A 331 4.64 3.35 -25.71
N ALA A 332 3.78 4.30 -26.06
CA ALA A 332 3.17 4.40 -27.38
C ALA A 332 3.91 5.36 -28.34
N SER A 333 4.71 6.28 -27.82
CA SER A 333 5.40 7.37 -28.55
C SER A 333 6.49 6.90 -29.51
N GLU A 334 6.98 7.76 -30.41
CA GLU A 334 7.94 7.45 -31.50
C GLU A 334 9.09 6.51 -31.12
N ASN A 335 9.61 6.59 -29.89
CA ASN A 335 10.54 5.61 -29.32
C ASN A 335 9.83 4.83 -28.21
N PRO A 336 9.06 3.77 -28.56
CA PRO A 336 8.23 3.08 -27.59
C PRO A 336 9.13 2.34 -26.61
N ARG A 337 9.04 2.70 -25.33
CA ARG A 337 9.54 1.87 -24.25
C ARG A 337 8.57 0.73 -24.04
N GLU A 338 9.07 -0.50 -23.93
CA GLU A 338 8.25 -1.64 -23.51
C GLU A 338 7.65 -1.34 -22.12
N SER A 339 6.32 -1.39 -22.02
CA SER A 339 5.64 -1.12 -20.75
C SER A 339 5.98 -2.22 -19.76
N MET A 340 6.53 -1.84 -18.61
CA MET A 340 6.84 -2.80 -17.56
C MET A 340 5.72 -2.82 -16.51
N PRO A 341 5.40 -3.98 -15.92
CA PRO A 341 4.53 -4.07 -14.75
C PRO A 341 4.83 -3.05 -13.63
N SER A 342 6.10 -2.73 -13.43
CA SER A 342 6.58 -1.76 -12.42
C SER A 342 6.13 -0.32 -12.69
N ASP A 343 5.99 0.07 -13.96
CA ASP A 343 5.65 1.44 -14.38
C ASP A 343 4.32 1.90 -13.77
N PHE A 344 3.41 0.96 -13.50
CA PHE A 344 2.12 1.23 -12.88
C PHE A 344 2.23 1.37 -11.36
N VAL A 345 3.10 0.58 -10.72
CA VAL A 345 3.36 0.74 -9.28
C VAL A 345 4.03 2.08 -9.01
N ASP A 346 4.92 2.53 -9.91
CA ASP A 346 5.51 3.87 -9.88
C ASP A 346 4.45 4.98 -9.93
N ALA A 347 3.37 4.78 -10.71
CA ALA A 347 2.27 5.72 -10.76
C ALA A 347 1.46 5.75 -9.44
N VAL A 348 1.27 4.60 -8.78
CA VAL A 348 0.66 4.54 -7.45
C VAL A 348 1.54 5.26 -6.42
N HIS A 349 2.85 5.06 -6.47
CA HIS A 349 3.79 5.80 -5.63
C HIS A 349 3.66 7.32 -5.83
N SER A 350 3.49 7.77 -7.08
CA SER A 350 3.42 9.19 -7.41
C SER A 350 2.22 9.92 -6.81
N MET A 351 1.19 9.18 -6.36
CA MET A 351 0.05 9.77 -5.64
C MET A 351 0.45 10.44 -4.33
N TYR A 352 1.57 10.01 -3.73
CA TYR A 352 2.08 10.59 -2.49
C TYR A 352 3.04 11.76 -2.71
N ALA A 353 3.52 11.98 -3.94
CA ALA A 353 4.47 13.04 -4.24
C ALA A 353 3.98 14.43 -3.79
N PRO A 354 2.70 14.84 -3.99
CA PRO A 354 2.19 16.12 -3.49
C PRO A 354 2.22 16.30 -1.97
N TYR A 355 2.45 15.23 -1.22
CA TYR A 355 2.39 15.17 0.23
C TYR A 355 3.77 15.02 0.87
N VAL A 356 4.86 15.19 0.13
CA VAL A 356 6.20 15.14 0.71
C VAL A 356 7.06 16.30 0.20
N ASP A 357 8.09 16.63 0.98
CA ASP A 357 9.03 17.69 0.63
C ASP A 357 10.04 17.20 -0.43
N VAL A 358 10.48 15.93 -0.30
CA VAL A 358 11.39 15.28 -1.25
C VAL A 358 10.81 13.92 -1.67
N TYR A 359 10.68 13.73 -2.99
CA TYR A 359 10.16 12.49 -3.57
C TYR A 359 11.20 11.88 -4.51
N ARG A 360 11.77 10.73 -4.12
CA ARG A 360 12.68 9.98 -4.99
C ARG A 360 11.86 9.09 -5.93
N THR A 361 12.17 9.14 -7.22
CA THR A 361 11.77 8.11 -8.19
C THR A 361 12.89 7.89 -9.21
N ASP A 362 12.74 6.97 -10.16
CA ASP A 362 13.81 6.75 -11.15
C ASP A 362 13.96 7.96 -12.11
N ALA A 363 15.04 7.96 -12.88
CA ALA A 363 15.33 9.06 -13.81
C ALA A 363 14.25 9.22 -14.90
N PHE A 364 13.54 8.15 -15.26
CA PHE A 364 12.48 8.18 -16.25
C PHE A 364 11.18 8.80 -15.69
N MET A 365 10.79 8.41 -14.48
CA MET A 365 9.60 8.91 -13.80
C MET A 365 9.77 10.36 -13.31
N THR A 366 11.00 10.79 -13.03
CA THR A 366 11.30 12.13 -12.52
C THR A 366 10.66 13.27 -13.31
N PRO A 367 10.87 13.42 -14.63
CA PRO A 367 10.21 14.49 -15.40
C PRO A 367 8.68 14.35 -15.42
N LEU A 368 8.14 13.12 -15.37
CA LEU A 368 6.70 12.87 -15.39
C LEU A 368 6.05 13.32 -14.07
N VAL A 369 6.61 12.94 -12.92
CA VAL A 369 6.10 13.33 -11.61
C VAL A 369 6.31 14.82 -11.35
N SER A 370 7.50 15.36 -11.66
CA SER A 370 7.85 16.78 -11.43
C SER A 370 6.85 17.73 -12.08
N LYS A 371 6.37 17.40 -13.28
CA LYS A 371 5.38 18.18 -14.03
C LYS A 371 4.10 18.45 -13.23
N TYR A 372 3.68 17.51 -12.39
CA TYR A 372 2.39 17.58 -11.68
C TYR A 372 2.52 18.07 -10.23
N VAL A 373 3.71 18.02 -9.64
CA VAL A 373 3.93 18.41 -8.23
C VAL A 373 4.70 19.71 -8.05
N LYS A 374 5.20 20.32 -9.13
CA LYS A 374 5.98 21.58 -9.07
C LYS A 374 5.27 22.70 -8.30
N SER A 375 3.96 22.85 -8.47
CA SER A 375 3.16 23.86 -7.75
C SER A 375 2.96 23.56 -6.26
N ARG A 376 3.30 22.35 -5.82
CA ARG A 376 3.12 21.87 -4.44
C ARG A 376 4.40 22.00 -3.61
N GLY A 377 5.50 22.44 -4.20
CA GLY A 377 6.77 22.64 -3.50
C GLY A 377 7.62 21.37 -3.32
N THR A 378 7.11 20.20 -3.70
CA THR A 378 7.85 18.93 -3.69
C THR A 378 9.04 18.98 -4.65
N VAL A 379 10.22 18.58 -4.17
CA VAL A 379 11.40 18.37 -4.99
C VAL A 379 11.50 16.90 -5.39
N VAL A 380 11.44 16.63 -6.70
CA VAL A 380 11.53 15.26 -7.23
C VAL A 380 12.98 14.95 -7.60
N VAL A 381 13.50 13.82 -7.14
CA VAL A 381 14.90 13.42 -7.30
C VAL A 381 14.99 12.12 -8.10
N GLY A 382 15.69 12.17 -9.25
CA GLY A 382 15.83 11.02 -10.16
C GLY A 382 17.04 10.12 -9.96
N LYS A 383 18.00 10.57 -9.15
CA LYS A 383 19.24 9.83 -8.86
C LYS A 383 19.47 9.78 -7.36
N ILE A 384 19.69 8.58 -6.83
CA ILE A 384 19.98 8.37 -5.41
C ILE A 384 21.21 9.15 -4.94
N THR A 385 22.20 9.35 -5.82
CA THR A 385 23.42 10.12 -5.51
C THR A 385 23.17 11.60 -5.30
N SER A 386 22.06 12.15 -5.80
CA SER A 386 21.66 13.55 -5.61
C SER A 386 20.72 13.74 -4.41
N LEU A 387 20.36 12.66 -3.72
CA LEU A 387 19.38 12.69 -2.63
C LEU A 387 19.88 13.46 -1.41
N ILE A 388 21.13 13.23 -0.99
CA ILE A 388 21.74 13.89 0.19
C ILE A 388 21.75 15.40 0.01
N GLU A 389 22.33 15.89 -1.10
CA GLU A 389 22.40 17.32 -1.41
C GLU A 389 21.01 17.96 -1.46
N THR A 390 20.01 17.25 -2.01
CA THR A 390 18.63 17.75 -2.08
C THR A 390 18.00 17.88 -0.68
N ILE A 391 18.19 16.89 0.19
CA ILE A 391 17.67 16.93 1.56
C ILE A 391 18.35 18.07 2.33
N GLU A 392 19.67 18.22 2.23
CA GLU A 392 20.42 19.30 2.89
C GLU A 392 19.96 20.69 2.43
N PHE A 393 19.74 20.85 1.13
CA PHE A 393 19.17 22.07 0.58
C PHE A 393 17.77 22.35 1.15
N CYS A 394 16.91 21.33 1.28
CA CYS A 394 15.59 21.48 1.88
C CYS A 394 15.65 21.76 3.39
N LEU A 395 16.69 21.31 4.11
CA LEU A 395 16.89 21.60 5.55
C LEU A 395 17.25 23.07 5.79
N GLN A 396 17.95 23.68 4.84
CA GLN A 396 18.42 25.06 4.94
C GLN A 396 17.37 26.10 4.50
N ARG A 397 16.29 25.67 3.81
CA ARG A 397 15.25 26.58 3.34
C ARG A 397 14.43 27.13 4.52
N PRO A 398 14.19 28.46 4.58
CA PRO A 398 13.21 29.02 5.49
C PRO A 398 11.83 28.43 5.16
N ARG A 399 11.15 27.90 6.18
CA ARG A 399 9.81 27.29 6.05
C ARG A 399 8.71 28.27 6.41
#